data_AF-A0AAE9JFK7-F1
#
_entry.id   AF-A0AAE9JFK7-F1
#
_cell.length_a   1.000
_cell.length_b   1.000
_cell.length_c   1.000
_cell.angle_alpha   90.00
_cell.angle_beta   90.00
_cell.angle_gamma   90.00
#
_symmetry.space_group_name_H-M   'P 1'
#
loop_
_entity.id
_entity.type
_entity.pdbx_description
1 polymer ?
#
loop_
_entity_poly.entity_id
_entity_poly.type
_entity_poly.pdbx_seq_one_letter_code
_entity_poly.pdbx_strand_id
1 'polypeptide(L)'
;MLMGSHFPNTANDAITNCTKLYKDSLGGVASDAEMTAIRTMLLEYRNSFKSNDFVVRVDGKRTDTCQKTPKTKTCMSVKGFTFTDPTMTTLDGYTWKTNSGAQSTPNSNCIVLVVNGTNEIVADIDSCDTKTSLQPISYLCGTPAWTWEEP
;
A
#
# COMPACT_ATOMS: atom_id res chain seq x y z
N MET A 1 0.91 -2.32 12.36
CA MET A 1 0.27 -1.44 11.36
C MET A 1 -0.89 -0.69 11.99
N LEU A 2 -1.06 0.57 11.58
CA LEU A 2 -2.23 1.40 11.93
C LEU A 2 -2.95 1.84 10.66
N MET A 3 -4.29 1.84 10.70
CA MET A 3 -5.11 2.26 9.57
C MET A 3 -5.63 3.69 9.77
N GLY A 4 -5.39 4.54 8.77
CA GLY A 4 -5.93 5.89 8.74
C GLY A 4 -7.11 6.03 7.79
N SER A 5 -8.06 6.90 8.13
CA SER A 5 -9.28 7.20 7.35
C SER A 5 -9.35 8.64 6.82
N HIS A 6 -8.32 9.45 7.05
CA HIS A 6 -8.20 10.77 6.44
C HIS A 6 -7.89 10.58 4.95
N PHE A 7 -8.90 10.79 4.09
CA PHE A 7 -8.86 10.53 2.63
C PHE A 7 -7.52 10.90 1.98
N PRO A 8 -6.63 9.92 1.73
CA PRO A 8 -5.34 10.17 1.12
C PRO A 8 -5.52 10.24 -0.39
N ASN A 9 -5.88 11.42 -0.89
CA ASN A 9 -6.09 11.63 -2.33
C ASN A 9 -4.86 11.18 -3.13
N THR A 10 -3.65 11.35 -2.58
CA THR A 10 -2.38 10.90 -3.18
C THR A 10 -1.61 9.97 -2.24
N ALA A 11 -0.63 9.24 -2.79
CA ALA A 11 0.34 8.49 -1.98
C ALA A 11 1.16 9.41 -1.06
N ASN A 12 1.45 10.65 -1.50
CA ASN A 12 2.15 11.63 -0.68
C ASN A 12 1.31 12.12 0.51
N ASP A 13 -0.01 12.20 0.36
CA ASP A 13 -0.92 12.51 1.47
C ASP A 13 -0.88 11.38 2.52
N ALA A 14 -0.87 10.12 2.08
CA ALA A 14 -0.76 8.97 2.97
C ALA A 14 0.56 8.99 3.76
N ILE A 15 1.69 9.22 3.08
CA ILE A 15 3.02 9.39 3.72
C ILE A 15 2.97 10.52 4.74
N THR A 16 2.48 11.69 4.33
CA THR A 16 2.38 12.88 5.19
C THR A 16 1.53 12.61 6.42
N ASN A 17 0.41 11.91 6.26
CA ASN A 17 -0.47 11.57 7.37
C ASN A 17 0.17 10.57 8.34
N CYS A 18 0.89 9.56 7.85
CA CYS A 18 1.65 8.65 8.71
C CYS A 18 2.70 9.39 9.53
N THR A 19 3.48 10.26 8.89
CA THR A 19 4.53 11.01 9.57
C THR A 19 3.97 12.02 10.56
N LYS A 20 2.91 12.75 10.21
CA LYS A 20 2.38 13.82 11.08
C LYS A 20 1.50 13.33 12.21
N LEU A 21 0.65 12.33 11.95
CA LEU A 21 -0.35 11.88 12.92
C LEU A 21 0.15 10.75 13.81
N TYR A 22 1.03 9.90 13.28
CA TYR A 22 1.49 8.68 13.95
C TYR A 22 3.01 8.66 14.20
N LYS A 23 3.76 9.66 13.71
CA LYS A 23 5.23 9.71 13.76
C LYS A 23 5.89 8.47 13.13
N ASP A 24 5.26 7.93 12.09
CA ASP A 24 5.69 6.69 11.44
C ASP A 24 5.73 6.81 9.91
N SER A 25 6.25 5.77 9.24
CA SER A 25 6.27 5.67 7.78
C SER A 25 4.96 5.08 7.23
N LEU A 26 4.70 5.31 5.94
CA LEU A 26 3.68 4.53 5.25
C LEU A 26 4.14 3.07 5.24
N GLY A 27 3.26 2.13 5.57
CA GLY A 27 3.59 0.72 5.70
C GLY A 27 3.36 -0.03 4.39
N GLY A 28 4.20 -1.01 4.11
CA GLY A 28 3.99 -2.03 3.08
C GLY A 28 3.74 -3.39 3.70
N VAL A 29 3.42 -4.41 2.89
CA VAL A 29 3.15 -5.76 3.39
C VAL A 29 4.40 -6.63 3.28
N ALA A 30 5.01 -6.95 4.41
CA ALA A 30 6.27 -7.67 4.50
C ALA A 30 6.11 -9.20 4.63
N SER A 31 4.91 -9.70 4.98
CA SER A 31 4.65 -11.14 5.15
C SER A 31 3.18 -11.53 4.93
N ASP A 32 2.93 -12.81 4.68
CA ASP A 32 1.56 -13.36 4.58
C ASP A 32 0.75 -13.17 5.86
N ALA A 33 1.40 -13.24 7.03
CA ALA A 33 0.76 -13.00 8.33
C ALA A 33 0.29 -11.55 8.44
N GLU A 34 1.10 -10.60 7.97
CA GLU A 34 0.73 -9.19 7.93
C GLU A 34 -0.41 -8.94 6.92
N MET A 35 -0.35 -9.54 5.73
CA MET A 35 -1.46 -9.45 4.77
C MET A 35 -2.77 -9.98 5.35
N THR A 36 -2.69 -11.08 6.11
CA THR A 36 -3.85 -11.67 6.79
C THR A 36 -4.41 -10.73 7.86
N ALA A 37 -3.56 -10.13 8.69
CA ALA A 37 -3.97 -9.17 9.70
C ALA A 37 -4.62 -7.91 9.07
N ILE A 38 -4.03 -7.39 7.99
CA ILE A 38 -4.57 -6.26 7.24
C ILE A 38 -5.94 -6.59 6.66
N ARG A 39 -6.11 -7.78 6.08
CA ARG A 39 -7.42 -8.22 5.56
C ARG A 39 -8.48 -8.24 6.64
N THR A 40 -8.18 -8.84 7.78
CA THR A 40 -9.10 -8.89 8.93
C THR A 40 -9.49 -7.48 9.35
N MET A 41 -8.51 -6.60 9.54
CA MET A 41 -8.76 -5.20 9.90
C MET A 41 -9.62 -4.46 8.86
N LEU A 42 -9.31 -4.56 7.57
CA LEU A 42 -10.07 -3.89 6.52
C LEU A 42 -11.51 -4.41 6.40
N LEU A 43 -11.74 -5.69 6.65
CA LEU A 43 -13.08 -6.28 6.67
C LEU A 43 -13.88 -5.80 7.89
N GLU A 44 -13.25 -5.71 9.06
CA GLU A 44 -13.90 -5.20 10.28
C GLU A 44 -14.31 -3.73 10.15
N TYR A 45 -13.42 -2.88 9.63
CA TYR A 45 -13.69 -1.45 9.46
C TYR A 45 -14.42 -1.10 8.17
N ARG A 46 -14.73 -2.08 7.32
CA ARG A 46 -15.33 -1.86 6.00
C ARG A 46 -16.54 -0.94 6.04
N ASN A 47 -17.47 -1.21 6.96
CA ASN A 47 -18.72 -0.47 7.08
C ASN A 47 -18.55 0.95 7.65
N SER A 48 -17.37 1.27 8.18
CA SER A 48 -17.03 2.61 8.67
C SER A 48 -16.55 3.54 7.54
N PHE A 49 -16.31 2.99 6.35
CA PHE A 49 -15.90 3.75 5.18
C PHE A 49 -17.10 4.26 4.39
N LYS A 50 -16.91 5.39 3.69
CA LYS A 50 -17.94 5.99 2.83
C LYS A 50 -18.31 5.14 1.61
N SER A 51 -17.45 4.18 1.25
CA SER A 51 -17.64 3.26 0.13
C SER A 51 -17.19 1.86 0.57
N ASN A 52 -17.89 0.84 0.08
CA ASN A 52 -17.47 -0.55 0.22
C ASN A 52 -16.38 -0.94 -0.79
N ASP A 53 -16.17 -0.12 -1.81
CA ASP A 53 -15.20 -0.34 -2.88
C ASP A 53 -14.22 0.83 -2.89
N PHE A 54 -12.96 0.53 -2.61
CA PHE A 54 -11.93 1.54 -2.42
C PHE A 54 -10.51 1.00 -2.56
N VAL A 55 -9.58 1.95 -2.66
CA VAL A 55 -8.14 1.69 -2.59
C VAL A 55 -7.61 2.09 -1.22
N VAL A 56 -6.73 1.24 -0.70
CA VAL A 56 -5.89 1.55 0.47
C VAL A 56 -4.49 1.88 -0.03
N ARG A 57 -3.98 3.05 0.37
CA ARG A 57 -2.60 3.45 0.11
C ARG A 57 -1.66 2.66 1.02
N VAL A 58 -0.69 2.01 0.41
CA VAL A 58 0.42 1.33 1.07
C VAL A 58 1.71 1.80 0.45
N ASP A 59 2.82 1.48 1.09
CA ASP A 59 4.13 1.92 0.64
C ASP A 59 4.60 1.17 -0.61
N GLY A 60 5.44 1.83 -1.39
CA GLY A 60 6.00 1.33 -2.63
C GLY A 60 5.59 2.17 -3.84
N LYS A 61 6.50 3.03 -4.30
CA LYS A 61 6.41 3.74 -5.58
C LYS A 61 7.49 3.23 -6.52
N ARG A 62 7.16 2.92 -7.77
CA ARG A 62 8.17 2.52 -8.75
C ARG A 62 9.28 3.56 -8.89
N THR A 63 10.51 3.08 -8.99
CA THR A 63 11.66 3.91 -9.38
C THR A 63 11.46 4.46 -10.79
N ASP A 64 12.08 5.59 -11.11
CA ASP A 64 11.93 6.25 -12.41
C ASP A 64 12.35 5.35 -13.59
N THR A 65 13.29 4.44 -13.37
CA THR A 65 13.68 3.43 -14.36
C THR A 65 12.54 2.42 -14.57
N CYS A 66 11.95 1.92 -13.48
CA CYS A 66 10.91 0.91 -13.54
C CYS A 66 9.53 1.41 -13.95
N GLN A 67 9.30 2.73 -13.91
CA GLN A 67 8.13 3.34 -14.53
C GLN A 67 8.13 3.14 -16.06
N LYS A 68 9.32 3.07 -16.69
CA LYS A 68 9.49 2.89 -18.14
C LYS A 68 9.50 1.43 -18.58
N THR A 69 10.00 0.52 -17.74
CA THR A 69 10.18 -0.90 -18.05
C THR A 69 9.66 -1.84 -16.95
N PRO A 70 8.37 -1.73 -16.58
CA PRO A 70 7.82 -2.33 -15.36
C PRO A 70 7.81 -3.86 -15.33
N LYS A 71 7.86 -4.50 -16.50
CA LYS A 71 7.75 -5.97 -16.64
C LYS A 71 9.11 -6.68 -16.58
N THR A 72 10.21 -5.96 -16.38
CA THR A 72 11.51 -6.62 -16.20
C THR A 72 11.57 -7.29 -14.83
N LYS A 73 12.35 -8.38 -14.71
CA LYS A 73 12.49 -9.11 -13.43
C LYS A 73 12.92 -8.21 -12.28
N THR A 74 13.84 -7.27 -12.54
CA THR A 74 14.28 -6.28 -11.53
C THR A 74 13.13 -5.37 -11.10
N CYS A 75 12.34 -4.88 -12.05
CA CYS A 75 11.22 -3.98 -11.76
C CYS A 75 10.01 -4.65 -11.11
N MET A 76 9.90 -5.97 -11.24
CA MET A 76 8.92 -6.78 -10.52
C MET A 76 9.39 -7.23 -9.13
N SER A 77 10.62 -6.91 -8.74
CA SER A 77 11.16 -7.19 -7.40
C SER A 77 11.08 -5.96 -6.50
N VAL A 78 11.41 -6.11 -5.21
CA VAL A 78 11.53 -4.98 -4.27
C VAL A 78 12.43 -3.85 -4.79
N LYS A 79 13.47 -4.17 -5.59
CA LYS A 79 14.38 -3.19 -6.20
C LYS A 79 13.71 -2.30 -7.26
N GLY A 80 12.53 -2.69 -7.74
CA GLY A 80 11.73 -1.92 -8.68
C GLY A 80 11.04 -0.72 -8.03
N PHE A 81 11.03 -0.65 -6.71
CA PHE A 81 10.26 0.30 -5.93
C PHE A 81 11.12 1.02 -4.90
N THR A 82 10.72 2.24 -4.59
CA THR A 82 11.17 3.03 -3.45
C THR A 82 10.14 2.89 -2.35
N PHE A 83 10.61 2.55 -1.15
CA PHE A 83 9.81 2.47 0.08
C PHE A 83 10.29 3.54 1.06
N THR A 84 9.34 4.11 1.79
CA THR A 84 9.59 4.92 2.99
C THR A 84 9.83 4.08 4.23
N ASP A 85 9.23 2.89 4.30
CA ASP A 85 9.42 1.88 5.33
C ASP A 85 10.73 1.11 5.09
N PRO A 86 11.72 1.24 5.98
CA PRO A 86 13.02 0.59 5.82
C PRO A 86 12.96 -0.94 5.99
N THR A 87 11.87 -1.48 6.53
CA THR A 87 11.70 -2.93 6.75
C THR A 87 11.28 -3.68 5.49
N MET A 88 10.87 -2.95 4.44
CA MET A 88 10.44 -3.52 3.17
C MET A 88 11.62 -4.11 2.39
N THR A 89 11.80 -5.41 2.53
CA THR A 89 12.88 -6.18 1.89
C THR A 89 12.38 -7.18 0.85
N THR A 90 11.06 -7.38 0.75
CA THR A 90 10.41 -8.28 -0.20
C THR A 90 9.05 -7.75 -0.63
N LEU A 91 8.51 -8.32 -1.72
CA LEU A 91 7.13 -8.15 -2.17
C LEU A 91 6.28 -9.41 -1.95
N ASP A 92 6.86 -10.46 -1.36
CA ASP A 92 6.23 -11.78 -1.26
C ASP A 92 5.03 -11.80 -0.31
N GLY A 93 4.97 -10.86 0.65
CA GLY A 93 3.81 -10.71 1.53
C GLY A 93 2.55 -10.23 0.81
N TYR A 94 2.67 -9.66 -0.39
CA TYR A 94 1.52 -9.22 -1.16
C TYR A 94 0.87 -10.38 -1.92
N THR A 95 -0.44 -10.56 -1.73
CA THR A 95 -1.26 -11.31 -2.68
C THR A 95 -1.65 -10.41 -3.85
N TRP A 96 -0.99 -10.58 -4.99
CA TRP A 96 -1.19 -9.74 -6.17
C TRP A 96 -2.43 -10.14 -6.98
N LYS A 97 -3.18 -9.16 -7.46
CA LYS A 97 -4.25 -9.35 -8.46
C LYS A 97 -3.72 -9.86 -9.80
N THR A 98 -2.54 -9.39 -10.21
CA THR A 98 -1.86 -9.84 -11.43
C THR A 98 -0.39 -10.09 -11.15
N ASN A 99 0.37 -9.04 -10.85
CA ASN A 99 1.74 -9.06 -10.31
C ASN A 99 2.21 -7.60 -10.10
N SER A 100 3.36 -7.43 -9.46
CA SER A 100 4.01 -6.13 -9.25
C SER A 100 4.41 -5.39 -10.54
N GLY A 101 4.44 -6.07 -11.68
CA GLY A 101 4.71 -5.50 -13.01
C GLY A 101 3.47 -4.94 -13.72
N ALA A 102 2.28 -5.06 -13.12
CA ALA A 102 1.04 -4.53 -13.69
C ALA A 102 1.12 -3.01 -13.93
N GLN A 103 0.58 -2.52 -15.03
CA GLN A 103 0.56 -1.10 -15.35
C GLN A 103 -0.65 -0.82 -16.23
N SER A 104 -1.78 -0.44 -15.63
CA SER A 104 -3.01 -0.13 -16.36
C SER A 104 -2.88 1.14 -17.22
N THR A 105 -2.14 2.12 -16.73
CA THR A 105 -1.79 3.35 -17.46
C THR A 105 -0.31 3.68 -17.22
N PRO A 106 0.34 4.48 -18.07
CA PRO A 106 1.73 4.91 -17.84
C PRO A 106 1.96 5.59 -16.48
N ASN A 107 0.91 6.12 -15.85
CA ASN A 107 0.98 6.78 -14.55
C ASN A 107 0.70 5.83 -13.37
N SER A 108 0.34 4.57 -13.62
CA SER A 108 0.09 3.56 -12.59
C SER A 108 1.42 3.01 -12.09
N ASN A 109 1.87 3.52 -10.94
CA ASN A 109 3.22 3.31 -10.43
C ASN A 109 3.33 3.13 -8.91
N CYS A 110 2.22 3.18 -8.17
CA CYS A 110 2.19 2.96 -6.73
C CYS A 110 1.49 1.65 -6.39
N ILE A 111 2.02 0.93 -5.40
CA ILE A 111 1.36 -0.25 -4.84
C ILE A 111 0.13 0.22 -4.06
N VAL A 112 -0.98 -0.49 -4.24
CA VAL A 112 -2.23 -0.26 -3.51
C VAL A 112 -2.82 -1.59 -3.10
N LEU A 113 -3.65 -1.59 -2.04
CA LEU A 113 -4.56 -2.70 -1.79
C LEU A 113 -5.95 -2.33 -2.31
N VAL A 114 -6.56 -3.26 -3.03
CA VAL A 114 -7.87 -3.08 -3.65
C VAL A 114 -8.91 -3.79 -2.80
N VAL A 115 -9.86 -3.02 -2.27
CA VAL A 115 -11.07 -3.53 -1.61
C VAL A 115 -12.21 -3.37 -2.61
N ASN A 116 -12.79 -4.48 -3.09
CA ASN A 116 -13.81 -4.46 -4.12
C ASN A 116 -14.87 -5.54 -3.86
N GLY A 117 -16.04 -5.15 -3.38
CA GLY A 117 -17.12 -6.06 -3.02
C GLY A 117 -16.61 -7.12 -2.02
N THR A 118 -17.20 -8.30 -2.03
CA THR A 118 -16.79 -9.40 -1.16
C THR A 118 -15.57 -10.17 -1.69
N ASN A 119 -14.88 -9.64 -2.70
CA ASN A 119 -13.70 -10.28 -3.24
C ASN A 119 -12.55 -10.21 -2.23
N GLU A 120 -11.59 -11.11 -2.41
CA GLU A 120 -10.35 -11.06 -1.65
C GLU A 120 -9.64 -9.72 -1.85
N ILE A 121 -9.18 -9.13 -0.75
CA ILE A 121 -8.37 -7.91 -0.79
C ILE A 121 -6.99 -8.28 -1.30
N VAL A 122 -6.59 -7.68 -2.40
CA VAL A 122 -5.37 -7.99 -3.16
C VAL A 122 -4.59 -6.73 -3.49
N ALA A 123 -3.29 -6.88 -3.73
CA ALA A 123 -2.43 -5.82 -4.20
C ALA A 123 -2.57 -5.60 -5.71
N ASP A 124 -2.50 -4.34 -6.14
CA ASP A 124 -2.42 -3.94 -7.55
C ASP A 124 -1.47 -2.73 -7.68
N ILE A 125 -1.21 -2.32 -8.92
CA ILE A 125 -0.45 -1.09 -9.23
C ILE A 125 -1.40 -0.04 -9.80
N ASP A 126 -1.47 1.11 -9.14
CA ASP A 126 -2.38 2.20 -9.50
C ASP A 126 -1.65 3.56 -9.50
N SER A 127 -2.36 4.61 -9.91
CA SER A 127 -1.83 5.97 -9.90
C SER A 127 -1.40 6.37 -8.48
N CYS A 128 -0.23 6.99 -8.37
CA CYS A 128 0.23 7.60 -7.12
C CYS A 128 -0.58 8.86 -6.75
N ASP A 129 -1.32 9.42 -7.72
CA ASP A 129 -2.06 10.66 -7.59
C ASP A 129 -3.56 10.38 -7.43
N THR A 130 -4.38 11.41 -7.58
CA THR A 130 -5.83 11.36 -7.36
C THR A 130 -6.62 10.50 -8.33
N LYS A 131 -6.01 10.08 -9.46
CA LYS A 131 -6.66 9.33 -10.54
C LYS A 131 -6.45 7.83 -10.39
N THR A 132 -6.97 7.26 -9.31
CA THR A 132 -6.96 5.81 -9.07
C THR A 132 -8.18 5.11 -9.67
N SER A 133 -8.10 3.79 -9.80
CA SER A 133 -9.16 2.91 -10.28
C SER A 133 -10.41 2.90 -9.39
N LEU A 134 -10.22 3.04 -8.07
CA LEU A 134 -11.25 3.25 -7.06
C LEU A 134 -10.84 4.41 -6.14
N GLN A 135 -11.78 5.01 -5.42
CA GLN A 135 -11.44 6.13 -4.53
C GLN A 135 -10.42 5.71 -3.46
N PRO A 136 -9.34 6.46 -3.25
CA PRO A 136 -8.37 6.18 -2.21
C PRO A 136 -8.88 6.78 -0.89
N ILE A 137 -9.43 5.96 -0.01
CA ILE A 137 -10.11 6.43 1.20
C ILE A 137 -9.40 6.06 2.50
N SER A 138 -8.38 5.20 2.41
CA SER A 138 -7.61 4.74 3.57
C SER A 138 -6.14 4.56 3.23
N TYR A 139 -5.32 4.48 4.27
CA TYR A 139 -3.88 4.22 4.18
C TYR A 139 -3.42 3.40 5.39
N LEU A 140 -2.32 2.68 5.24
CA LEU A 140 -1.70 1.89 6.32
C LEU A 140 -0.35 2.48 6.70
N CYS A 141 -0.17 2.82 7.96
CA CYS A 141 1.14 3.19 8.51
C CYS A 141 1.82 1.95 9.08
N GLY A 142 3.13 1.82 8.81
CA GLY A 142 3.99 0.90 9.54
C GLY A 142 3.98 1.28 11.02
N THR A 143 4.17 0.32 11.90
CA THR A 143 4.46 0.59 13.32
C THR A 143 5.37 -0.52 13.82
N PRO A 144 6.55 -0.22 14.38
CA PRO A 144 7.37 -1.25 14.99
C PRO A 144 6.58 -1.94 16.10
N ALA A 145 6.62 -3.28 16.14
CA ALA A 145 6.04 -4.03 17.25
C ALA A 145 6.90 -3.81 18.50
N TRP A 146 6.33 -3.18 19.52
CA TRP A 146 6.89 -2.95 20.86
C TRP A 146 8.38 -2.57 20.87
N THR A 147 8.69 -1.28 20.79
CA THR A 147 9.95 -0.79 21.36
C THR A 147 9.81 -0.89 22.87
N TRP A 148 10.44 -1.90 23.48
CA TRP A 148 10.79 -1.78 24.90
C TRP A 148 11.67 -0.54 24.99
N GLU A 149 11.14 0.55 25.53
CA GLU A 149 12.00 1.56 26.15
C GLU A 149 12.67 0.81 27.30
N GLU A 150 13.91 0.35 27.09
CA GLU A 150 14.72 -0.07 28.23
C GLU A 150 14.80 1.12 29.20
N PRO A 151 14.52 0.91 30.49
CA PRO A 151 14.42 1.98 31.48
C PRO A 151 15.71 2.77 31.67
#